data_AF-A0A945EYB4-F1
#
_entry.id   AF-A0A945EYB4-F1
#
_cell.length_a   1.000
_cell.length_b   1.000
_cell.length_c   1.000
_cell.angle_alpha   90.00
_cell.angle_beta   90.00
_cell.angle_gamma   90.00
#
_symmetry.space_group_name_H-M   'P 1'
#
loop_
_entity.id
_entity.type
_entity.pdbx_description
1 polymer ?
#
loop_
_entity_poly.entity_id
_entity_poly.type
_entity_poly.pdbx_seq_one_letter_code
_entity_poly.pdbx_strand_id
1 'polypeptide(L)'
;MNKPVARNQVLFFGIAYTTISAILLNYLPKMFFVTLLFNMIGYAILSEFFWNKNLGNKLAYQKKEIWKPLIISFAVMLLLLLLQFLPQILGV
;
A
#
# COMPACT_ATOMS: atom_id res chain seq x y z
N MET A 1 -5.88 -5.48 -19.66
CA MET A 1 -5.63 -4.23 -20.42
C MET A 1 -4.49 -3.47 -19.76
N ASN A 2 -3.36 -3.30 -20.45
CA ASN A 2 -2.22 -2.55 -19.94
C ASN A 2 -2.46 -1.06 -20.28
N LYS A 3 -3.10 -0.31 -19.39
CA LYS A 3 -3.18 1.17 -19.48
C LYS A 3 -2.04 1.76 -18.66
N PRO A 4 -0.82 1.90 -19.21
CA PRO A 4 0.36 2.31 -18.45
C PRO A 4 0.18 3.68 -17.78
N VAL A 5 -0.61 4.57 -18.39
CA VAL A 5 -0.95 5.89 -17.84
C VAL A 5 -1.74 5.78 -16.54
N ALA A 6 -2.77 4.92 -16.49
CA ALA A 6 -3.57 4.72 -15.28
C ALA A 6 -2.75 4.10 -14.15
N ARG A 7 -1.87 3.15 -14.47
CA ARG A 7 -0.95 2.54 -13.48
C ARG A 7 -0.05 3.60 -12.82
N ASN A 8 0.56 4.46 -13.63
CA ASN A 8 1.47 5.49 -13.11
C ASN A 8 0.71 6.55 -12.29
N GLN A 9 -0.53 6.90 -12.69
CA GLN A 9 -1.38 7.81 -11.91
C GLN A 9 -1.74 7.24 -10.53
N VAL A 10 -2.11 5.95 -10.47
CA VAL A 10 -2.41 5.28 -9.19
C VAL A 10 -1.18 5.21 -8.30
N LEU A 11 -0.01 4.87 -8.86
CA LEU A 11 1.26 4.83 -8.14
C LEU A 11 1.62 6.20 -7.56
N PHE A 12 1.57 7.23 -8.40
CA PHE A 12 1.88 8.60 -7.98
C PHE A 12 0.90 9.07 -6.89
N PHE A 13 -0.41 8.84 -7.08
CA PHE A 13 -1.41 9.17 -6.07
C PHE A 13 -1.15 8.43 -4.76
N GLY A 14 -0.87 7.12 -4.79
CA GLY A 14 -0.62 6.34 -3.58
C GLY A 14 0.58 6.86 -2.79
N ILE A 15 1.69 7.15 -3.47
CA ILE A 15 2.89 7.73 -2.83
C ILE A 15 2.59 9.12 -2.27
N ALA A 16 2.02 10.01 -3.09
CA ALA A 16 1.72 11.39 -2.68
C ALA A 16 0.74 11.43 -1.50
N TYR A 17 -0.35 10.65 -1.57
CA TYR A 17 -1.37 10.57 -0.53
C TYR A 17 -0.79 10.05 0.79
N THR A 18 0.03 9.01 0.73
CA THR A 18 0.67 8.43 1.93
C THR A 18 1.62 9.44 2.57
N THR A 19 2.47 10.09 1.78
CA THR A 19 3.40 11.12 2.28
C THR A 19 2.65 12.30 2.91
N ILE A 20 1.64 12.84 2.22
CA ILE A 20 0.83 13.95 2.73
C ILE A 20 0.09 13.55 4.00
N SER A 21 -0.51 12.36 4.03
CA SER A 21 -1.22 11.84 5.21
C SER A 21 -0.28 11.65 6.38
N ALA A 22 0.93 11.12 6.16
CA ALA A 22 1.93 10.97 7.21
C ALA A 22 2.35 12.33 7.79
N ILE A 23 2.56 13.33 6.94
CA ILE A 23 2.90 14.69 7.39
C ILE A 23 1.73 15.28 8.19
N LEU A 24 0.51 15.28 7.64
CA LEU A 24 -0.67 15.84 8.30
C LEU A 24 -0.97 15.16 9.64
N LEU A 25 -0.90 13.83 9.70
CA LEU A 25 -1.15 13.08 10.94
C LEU A 25 -0.15 13.38 12.06
N ASN A 26 1.02 13.96 11.76
CA ASN A 26 1.94 14.45 12.80
C ASN A 26 1.47 15.76 13.45
N TYR A 27 0.64 16.56 12.76
CA TYR A 27 0.12 17.83 13.28
C TYR A 27 -1.28 17.70 13.90
N LEU A 28 -1.97 16.58 13.66
CA LEU A 28 -3.28 16.29 14.26
C LEU A 28 -3.14 15.50 15.57
N PRO A 29 -4.17 15.54 16.44
CA PRO A 29 -4.22 14.66 17.61
C PRO A 29 -4.08 13.20 17.16
N LYS A 30 -3.21 12.44 17.84
CA LYS A 30 -3.00 11.00 17.61
C LYS A 30 -4.18 10.19 18.13
N MET A 31 -5.34 10.42 17.54
CA MET A 31 -6.58 9.72 17.84
C MET A 31 -6.81 8.68 16.77
N PHE A 32 -7.12 7.46 17.19
CA PHE A 32 -7.39 6.32 16.31
C PHE A 32 -8.39 6.67 15.19
N PHE A 33 -9.46 7.41 15.53
CA PHE A 33 -10.47 7.85 14.57
C PHE A 33 -9.94 8.75 13.46
N VAL A 34 -9.00 9.64 13.75
CA VAL A 34 -8.42 10.54 12.73
C VAL A 34 -7.59 9.73 11.75
N THR A 35 -6.74 8.82 12.26
CA THR A 35 -5.97 7.92 11.41
C THR A 35 -6.87 6.99 10.59
N LEU A 36 -7.94 6.47 11.18
CA LEU A 36 -8.92 5.64 10.48
C LEU A 36 -9.61 6.41 9.35
N LEU A 37 -10.02 7.67 9.58
CA LEU A 37 -10.65 8.51 8.56
C LEU A 37 -9.72 8.73 7.36
N PHE A 38 -8.45 9.08 7.59
CA PHE A 38 -7.48 9.20 6.51
C PHE A 38 -7.34 7.89 5.73
N ASN A 39 -7.20 6.75 6.41
CA ASN A 39 -7.13 5.46 5.72
C ASN A 39 -8.39 5.15 4.88
N MET A 40 -9.58 5.44 5.42
CA MET A 40 -10.84 5.24 4.70
C MET A 40 -10.97 6.16 3.48
N ILE A 41 -10.54 7.42 3.59
CA ILE A 41 -10.53 8.36 2.45
C ILE A 41 -9.59 7.86 1.37
N GLY A 42 -8.37 7.45 1.73
CA GLY A 42 -7.41 6.88 0.79
C GLY A 42 -7.97 5.65 0.08
N TYR A 43 -8.58 4.74 0.83
CA TYR A 43 -9.26 3.56 0.29
C TYR A 43 -10.39 3.91 -0.67
N ALA A 44 -11.28 4.82 -0.27
CA ALA A 44 -12.42 5.23 -1.09
C ALA A 44 -11.96 5.85 -2.41
N ILE A 45 -10.93 6.70 -2.41
CA ILE A 45 -10.39 7.28 -3.65
C ILE A 45 -9.76 6.20 -4.53
N LEU A 46 -8.98 5.27 -3.95
CA LEU A 46 -8.37 4.19 -4.71
C LEU A 46 -9.42 3.25 -5.34
N SER A 47 -10.48 2.93 -4.59
CA SER A 47 -11.53 2.03 -5.03
C SER A 47 -12.51 2.70 -5.99
N GLU A 48 -13.11 3.81 -5.61
CA GLU A 48 -14.15 4.45 -6.41
C GLU A 48 -13.59 5.22 -7.61
N PHE A 49 -12.51 5.97 -7.42
CA PHE A 49 -11.98 6.81 -8.50
C PHE A 49 -11.03 6.06 -9.43
N PHE A 50 -10.12 5.26 -8.88
CA PHE A 50 -9.11 4.58 -9.70
C PHE A 50 -9.53 3.18 -10.13
N TRP A 51 -10.07 2.36 -9.23
CA TRP A 51 -10.42 0.98 -9.53
C TRP A 51 -11.68 0.88 -10.38
N ASN A 52 -12.81 1.44 -9.94
CA ASN A 52 -14.07 1.39 -10.69
C ASN A 52 -13.95 2.05 -12.08
N LYS A 53 -13.17 3.14 -12.18
CA LYS A 53 -12.94 3.84 -13.46
C LYS A 53 -12.04 3.09 -14.44
N ASN A 54 -11.02 2.39 -13.98
CA ASN A 54 -10.01 1.79 -14.87
C ASN A 54 -10.17 0.29 -15.11
N LEU A 55 -10.70 -0.46 -14.13
CA LEU A 55 -10.78 -1.92 -14.16
C LEU A 55 -12.20 -2.41 -14.42
N GLY A 56 -13.21 -1.71 -13.91
CA GLY A 56 -14.62 -2.05 -14.06
C GLY A 56 -15.05 -3.31 -13.28
N ASN A 57 -16.31 -3.37 -12.89
CA ASN A 57 -16.85 -4.39 -11.96
C ASN A 57 -17.06 -5.78 -12.61
N LYS A 58 -16.56 -6.00 -13.84
CA LYS A 58 -16.86 -7.18 -14.67
C LYS A 58 -15.61 -7.91 -15.16
N LEU A 59 -14.55 -7.93 -14.36
CA LEU A 59 -13.37 -8.74 -14.68
C LEU A 59 -13.67 -10.21 -14.37
N ALA A 60 -13.73 -11.05 -15.40
CA ALA A 60 -13.71 -12.50 -15.22
C ALA A 60 -12.43 -12.88 -14.46
N TYR A 61 -12.58 -13.49 -13.28
CA TYR A 61 -11.46 -13.87 -12.44
C TYR A 61 -10.54 -14.83 -13.20
N GLN A 62 -9.29 -14.41 -13.40
CA GLN A 62 -8.24 -15.23 -13.98
C GLN A 62 -7.35 -15.69 -12.82
N LYS A 63 -7.26 -17.01 -12.62
CA LYS A 63 -6.37 -17.60 -11.61
C LYS A 63 -4.93 -17.26 -11.97
N LYS A 64 -4.38 -16.26 -11.31
CA LYS A 64 -2.98 -15.87 -11.45
C LYS A 64 -2.18 -16.50 -10.33
N GLU A 65 -1.03 -17.06 -10.66
CA GLU A 65 -0.15 -17.66 -9.66
C GLU A 65 0.33 -16.60 -8.67
N ILE A 66 0.05 -16.84 -7.38
CA ILE A 66 0.44 -15.96 -6.29
C ILE A 66 1.84 -16.25 -5.75
N TRP A 67 2.45 -17.38 -6.14
CA TRP A 67 3.72 -17.83 -5.58
C TRP A 67 4.86 -16.84 -5.78
N LYS A 68 4.98 -16.24 -6.98
CA LYS A 68 6.01 -15.23 -7.26
C LYS A 68 5.91 -14.02 -6.32
N PRO A 69 4.77 -13.30 -6.24
CA PRO A 69 4.65 -12.18 -5.30
C PRO A 69 4.72 -12.61 -3.83
N LEU A 70 4.22 -13.81 -3.48
CA LEU A 70 4.28 -14.33 -2.11
C LEU A 70 5.73 -14.53 -1.63
N ILE A 71 6.57 -15.18 -2.44
CA ILE A 71 7.98 -15.42 -2.11
C ILE A 71 8.73 -14.11 -1.96
N ILE A 72 8.49 -13.14 -2.85
CA ILE A 72 9.10 -11.81 -2.75
C ILE A 72 8.70 -11.12 -1.43
N SER A 73 7.42 -11.16 -1.07
CA SER A 73 6.93 -10.59 0.20
C SER A 73 7.56 -11.28 1.41
N PHE A 74 7.69 -12.61 1.39
CA PHE A 74 8.30 -13.37 2.47
C PHE A 74 9.79 -13.08 2.61
N ALA A 75 10.52 -12.98 1.49
CA ALA A 75 11.95 -12.66 1.49
C ALA A 75 12.20 -11.26 2.08
N VAL A 76 11.40 -10.26 1.69
CA VAL A 76 11.49 -8.90 2.25
C VAL A 76 11.15 -8.90 3.74
N MET A 77 10.09 -9.59 4.15
CA MET A 77 9.70 -9.70 5.56
C MET A 77 10.81 -10.33 6.40
N LEU A 78 11.40 -11.43 5.92
CA LEU A 78 12.48 -12.12 6.61
C LEU A 78 13.72 -11.23 6.72
N LEU A 79 14.09 -10.51 5.66
CA LEU A 79 15.19 -9.56 5.67
C LEU A 79 14.98 -8.44 6.70
N LEU A 80 13.79 -7.86 6.75
CA LEU A 80 13.45 -6.80 7.70
C LEU A 80 13.49 -7.30 9.15
N LEU A 81 12.98 -8.50 9.41
CA LEU A 81 13.07 -9.13 10.73
C LEU A 81 14.53 -9.36 11.13
N LEU A 82 15.34 -9.89 10.22
CA LEU A 82 16.76 -10.14 10.49
C LEU A 82 17.50 -8.83 10.78
N LEU A 83 17.22 -7.76 10.04
CA LEU A 83 17.78 -6.43 10.29
C LEU A 83 17.33 -5.85 11.64
N GLN A 84 16.06 -6.04 12.01
CA GLN A 84 15.52 -5.58 13.28
C GLN A 84 16.14 -6.31 14.49
N PHE A 85 16.44 -7.60 14.34
CA PHE A 85 17.04 -8.43 15.39
C PHE A 85 18.57 -8.53 15.33
N LEU A 86 19.20 -7.92 14.33
CA LEU A 86 20.65 -7.91 14.13
C LEU A 86 21.43 -7.40 15.36
N PRO A 87 21.01 -6.32 16.06
CA PRO A 87 21.71 -5.84 17.26
C PRO A 87 21.75 -6.89 18.38
N GLN A 88 20.62 -7.56 18.65
CA GLN A 88 20.54 -8.63 19.64
C GLN A 88 21.40 -9.84 19.29
N ILE A 89 21.56 -10.14 18.00
CA ILE A 89 22.41 -11.24 17.50
C ILE A 89 23.90 -10.88 17.60
N LEU A 90 24.25 -9.62 17.34
CA LEU A 90 25.62 -9.13 17.41
C LEU A 90 26.08 -8.77 18.83
N GLY A 91 25.16 -8.76 19.80
CA GLY A 91 25.45 -8.45 21.20
C GLY A 91 25.80 -6.97 21.45
N VAL A 92 25.33 -6.08 20.58
CA VAL A 92 25.51 -4.61 20.66
C VAL A 92 24.19 -3.91 20.94
#